data_AF-A0A7X7LHE0-F1
#
_entry.id   AF-A0A7X7LHE0-F1
#
_cell.length_a   1.000
_cell.length_b   1.000
_cell.length_c   1.000
_cell.angle_alpha   90.00
_cell.angle_beta   90.00
_cell.angle_gamma   90.00
#
_symmetry.space_group_name_H-M   'P 1'
#
loop_
_entity.id
_entity.type
_entity.pdbx_description
1 polymer ?
#
loop_
_entity_poly.entity_id
_entity_poly.type
_entity_poly.pdbx_seq_one_letter_code
_entity_poly.pdbx_strand_id
1 'polypeptide(L)'
;RVSILQGSASGSAIYTETHTPTTNGNGLISIEIGDGSTNDNFADINWAEGTYFIKTEIAPDGSTNYSITGTSQVLSVPYALHAKTADALTEEIIESDPVFSESPAANITNQHITNINNLSGVNTGDQDLSLLATQAALGDSISLLRSEIKKYAIGDYAQGGVVFWVDETGQHGLVCAIEELYPTTWYAGTNGSTHAIGDGVYAGKDNTTLIIAAHLSIGDNGNMYAARLCFDYLFNQNDIVYGDWFLPSKHESTLMIQKKEIINQVAIAHGGDAFLDEFYWTSVEYSGNNTMAWVINAVDGSLSYAYKNNNVGRSRPIRAF
;
A
#
# COMPACT_ATOMS: atom_id res chain seq x y z
N ARG A 1 -32.39 -99.86 -19.35
CA ARG A 1 -33.14 -98.76 -19.99
C ARG A 1 -33.27 -97.62 -19.00
N VAL A 2 -33.06 -96.40 -19.46
CA VAL A 2 -33.30 -95.17 -18.68
C VAL A 2 -34.38 -94.37 -19.42
N SER A 3 -35.34 -93.84 -18.68
CA SER A 3 -36.37 -92.96 -19.22
C SER A 3 -36.47 -91.70 -18.36
N ILE A 4 -36.66 -90.55 -19.02
CA ILE A 4 -37.03 -89.30 -18.36
C ILE A 4 -38.54 -89.16 -18.47
N LEU A 5 -39.21 -89.09 -17.33
CA LEU A 5 -40.66 -88.88 -17.22
C LEU A 5 -40.93 -87.44 -16.83
N GLN A 6 -41.99 -86.86 -17.39
CA GLN A 6 -42.42 -85.49 -17.08
C GLN A 6 -43.65 -85.49 -16.16
N GLY A 7 -43.69 -84.55 -15.22
CA GLY A 7 -44.83 -84.22 -14.36
C GLY A 7 -45.01 -85.12 -13.13
N SER A 8 -44.78 -86.43 -13.23
CA SER A 8 -44.88 -87.36 -12.09
C SER A 8 -44.04 -88.63 -12.26
N ALA A 9 -43.87 -89.41 -11.19
CA ALA A 9 -43.16 -90.69 -11.22
C ALA A 9 -43.80 -91.77 -12.12
N SER A 10 -45.05 -91.56 -12.56
CA SER A 10 -45.77 -92.39 -13.53
C SER A 10 -46.14 -91.62 -14.80
N GLY A 11 -45.50 -90.48 -15.05
CA GLY A 11 -45.73 -89.63 -16.21
C GLY A 11 -45.28 -90.28 -17.52
N SER A 12 -45.61 -89.63 -18.65
CA SER A 12 -45.14 -90.07 -19.96
C SER A 12 -43.63 -89.95 -20.06
N ALA A 13 -42.98 -90.97 -20.62
CA ALA A 13 -41.56 -90.89 -20.98
C ALA A 13 -41.40 -89.94 -22.17
N ILE A 14 -40.68 -88.84 -21.96
CA ILE A 14 -40.37 -87.85 -23.00
C ILE A 14 -39.01 -88.10 -23.66
N TYR A 15 -38.18 -88.93 -23.01
CA TYR A 15 -36.92 -89.41 -23.54
C TYR A 15 -36.65 -90.80 -22.99
N THR A 16 -36.19 -91.73 -23.83
CA THR A 16 -35.83 -93.09 -23.44
C THR A 16 -34.58 -93.55 -24.15
N GLU A 17 -33.65 -94.16 -23.40
CA GLU A 17 -32.41 -94.71 -23.92
C GLU A 17 -32.11 -96.10 -23.35
N THR A 18 -31.38 -96.91 -24.12
CA THR A 18 -30.95 -98.24 -23.72
C THR A 18 -29.44 -98.34 -23.67
N HIS A 19 -28.96 -99.00 -22.61
CA HIS A 19 -27.56 -99.25 -22.32
C HIS A 19 -27.37 -100.75 -22.06
N THR A 20 -26.24 -101.32 -22.48
CA THR A 20 -25.82 -102.71 -22.20
C THR A 20 -24.46 -102.77 -21.49
N PRO A 21 -24.33 -102.17 -20.29
CA PRO A 21 -23.07 -102.17 -19.55
C PRO A 21 -22.83 -103.52 -18.86
N THR A 22 -21.58 -103.83 -18.56
CA THR A 22 -21.20 -104.94 -17.69
C THR A 22 -21.01 -104.46 -16.25
N THR A 23 -21.41 -105.27 -15.27
CA THR A 23 -21.16 -104.98 -13.86
C THR A 23 -19.68 -105.13 -13.54
N ASN A 24 -19.18 -104.30 -12.63
CA ASN A 24 -17.87 -104.54 -12.03
C ASN A 24 -17.93 -105.69 -11.01
N GLY A 25 -16.77 -106.10 -10.47
CA GLY A 25 -16.68 -107.20 -9.50
C GLY A 25 -17.50 -107.02 -8.20
N ASN A 26 -18.03 -105.82 -7.94
CA ASN A 26 -18.89 -105.51 -6.80
C ASN A 26 -20.39 -105.39 -7.18
N GLY A 27 -20.75 -105.66 -8.44
CA GLY A 27 -22.13 -105.57 -8.92
C GLY A 27 -22.60 -104.16 -9.30
N LEU A 28 -21.71 -103.18 -9.42
CA LEU A 28 -22.05 -101.81 -9.80
C LEU A 28 -21.97 -101.61 -11.32
N ILE A 29 -22.85 -100.76 -11.84
CA ILE A 29 -22.80 -100.22 -13.20
C ILE A 29 -22.67 -98.70 -13.14
N SER A 30 -21.92 -98.12 -14.07
CA SER A 30 -21.85 -96.67 -14.30
C SER A 30 -22.28 -96.41 -15.73
N ILE A 31 -23.22 -95.49 -15.92
CA ILE A 31 -23.73 -95.08 -17.22
C ILE A 31 -23.86 -93.56 -17.24
N GLU A 32 -23.67 -92.97 -18.41
CA GLU A 32 -23.97 -91.56 -18.67
C GLU A 32 -25.34 -91.46 -19.31
N ILE A 33 -26.21 -90.62 -18.76
CA ILE A 33 -27.57 -90.41 -19.28
C ILE A 33 -27.49 -89.44 -20.45
N GLY A 34 -27.98 -89.83 -21.61
CA GLY A 34 -27.91 -89.04 -22.86
C GLY A 34 -26.93 -89.59 -23.90
N ASP A 35 -26.13 -90.61 -23.55
CA ASP A 35 -25.17 -91.28 -24.45
C ASP A 35 -25.58 -92.73 -24.82
N GLY A 36 -26.79 -93.15 -24.43
CA GLY A 36 -27.33 -94.47 -24.76
C GLY A 36 -27.89 -94.58 -26.17
N SER A 37 -28.24 -95.79 -26.58
CA SER A 37 -28.97 -96.01 -27.83
C SER A 37 -30.43 -95.56 -27.68
N THR A 38 -30.83 -94.57 -28.48
CA THR A 38 -32.15 -93.95 -28.44
C THR A 38 -32.62 -93.54 -29.84
N ASN A 39 -33.94 -93.40 -30.01
CA ASN A 39 -34.55 -92.73 -31.17
C ASN A 39 -34.94 -91.27 -30.84
N ASP A 40 -34.77 -90.84 -29.59
CA ASP A 40 -35.09 -89.52 -29.09
C ASP A 40 -33.85 -88.62 -29.10
N ASN A 41 -34.04 -87.30 -29.02
CA ASN A 41 -32.95 -86.33 -28.90
C ASN A 41 -32.94 -85.70 -27.50
N PHE A 42 -31.86 -85.89 -26.75
CA PHE A 42 -31.75 -85.38 -25.38
C PHE A 42 -31.79 -83.85 -25.29
N ALA A 43 -31.30 -83.15 -26.32
CA ALA A 43 -31.25 -81.69 -26.36
C ALA A 43 -32.64 -81.03 -26.52
N ASP A 44 -33.64 -81.78 -27.00
CA ASP A 44 -34.99 -81.27 -27.23
C ASP A 44 -35.84 -81.24 -25.95
N ILE A 45 -35.32 -81.75 -24.83
CA ILE A 45 -36.02 -81.75 -23.53
C ILE A 45 -36.08 -80.31 -22.99
N ASN A 46 -37.29 -79.77 -22.88
CA ASN A 46 -37.53 -78.43 -22.31
C ASN A 46 -37.46 -78.43 -20.78
N TRP A 47 -36.25 -78.43 -20.21
CA TRP A 47 -36.03 -78.49 -18.75
C TRP A 47 -36.69 -77.37 -17.91
N ALA A 48 -37.22 -76.31 -18.54
CA ALA A 48 -37.93 -75.24 -17.84
C ALA A 48 -39.40 -75.58 -17.51
N GLU A 49 -39.97 -76.62 -18.12
CA GLU A 49 -41.40 -76.95 -17.99
C GLU A 49 -41.68 -78.14 -17.06
N GLY A 50 -41.80 -77.82 -15.76
CA GLY A 50 -42.33 -78.73 -14.75
C GLY A 50 -41.28 -79.62 -14.09
N THR A 51 -41.74 -80.67 -13.41
CA THR A 51 -40.89 -81.59 -12.65
C THR A 51 -40.53 -82.82 -13.48
N TYR A 52 -39.27 -83.26 -13.40
CA TYR A 52 -38.76 -84.42 -14.13
C TYR A 52 -38.38 -85.57 -13.21
N PHE A 53 -38.52 -86.80 -13.70
CA PHE A 53 -38.18 -88.02 -12.98
C PHE A 53 -37.30 -88.91 -13.86
N ILE A 54 -36.30 -89.55 -13.28
CA ILE A 54 -35.47 -90.57 -13.94
C ILE A 54 -36.02 -91.93 -13.51
N LYS A 55 -36.48 -92.70 -14.48
CA LYS A 55 -36.88 -94.10 -14.33
C LYS A 55 -35.77 -95.00 -14.88
N THR A 56 -35.36 -95.98 -14.09
CA THR A 56 -34.41 -97.02 -14.50
C THR A 56 -35.08 -98.38 -14.50
N GLU A 57 -34.81 -99.17 -15.53
CA GLU A 57 -35.34 -100.52 -15.72
C GLU A 57 -34.21 -101.45 -16.17
N ILE A 58 -33.96 -102.52 -15.42
CA ILE A 58 -32.77 -103.38 -15.56
C ILE A 58 -33.22 -104.84 -15.76
N ALA A 59 -32.63 -105.49 -16.77
CA ALA A 59 -32.75 -106.91 -17.06
C ALA A 59 -31.36 -107.57 -16.90
N PRO A 60 -31.10 -108.28 -15.79
CA PRO A 60 -29.75 -108.80 -15.48
C PRO A 60 -29.24 -109.84 -16.48
N ASP A 61 -30.13 -110.52 -17.18
CA ASP A 61 -29.83 -111.53 -18.20
C ASP A 61 -29.58 -110.93 -19.60
N GLY A 62 -29.62 -109.59 -19.73
CA GLY A 62 -29.49 -108.89 -21.00
C GLY A 62 -30.72 -109.00 -21.91
N SER A 63 -31.84 -109.54 -21.41
CA SER A 63 -33.09 -109.60 -22.14
C SER A 63 -33.85 -108.26 -22.12
N THR A 64 -35.04 -108.23 -22.71
CA THR A 64 -35.99 -107.10 -22.60
C THR A 64 -36.98 -107.26 -21.44
N ASN A 65 -36.84 -108.31 -20.62
CA ASN A 65 -37.69 -108.56 -19.45
C ASN A 65 -37.08 -107.90 -18.21
N TYR A 66 -37.43 -106.64 -17.97
CA TYR A 66 -36.91 -105.88 -16.83
C TYR A 66 -37.46 -106.38 -15.50
N SER A 67 -36.58 -106.80 -14.58
CA SER A 67 -36.94 -107.34 -13.26
C SER A 67 -36.65 -106.39 -12.11
N ILE A 68 -35.79 -105.37 -12.32
CA ILE A 68 -35.46 -104.35 -11.32
C ILE A 68 -35.86 -102.99 -11.89
N THR A 69 -36.68 -102.24 -11.16
CA THR A 69 -37.14 -100.91 -11.57
C THR A 69 -37.05 -99.91 -10.43
N GLY A 70 -36.68 -98.68 -10.75
CA GLY A 70 -36.62 -97.56 -9.80
C GLY A 70 -37.05 -96.25 -10.47
N THR A 71 -37.62 -95.32 -9.72
CA THR A 71 -37.97 -93.98 -10.22
C THR A 71 -37.67 -92.94 -9.16
N SER A 72 -36.91 -91.91 -9.54
CA SER A 72 -36.49 -90.83 -8.64
C SER A 72 -36.70 -89.47 -9.30
N GLN A 73 -37.09 -88.47 -8.53
CA GLN A 73 -37.24 -87.10 -9.04
C GLN A 73 -35.87 -86.44 -9.25
N VAL A 74 -35.73 -85.68 -10.33
CA VAL A 74 -34.62 -84.74 -10.52
C VAL A 74 -34.98 -83.43 -9.82
N LEU A 75 -34.19 -83.05 -8.82
CA LEU A 75 -34.38 -81.79 -8.09
C LEU A 75 -33.59 -80.68 -8.78
N SER A 76 -34.28 -79.62 -9.22
CA SER A 76 -33.64 -78.44 -9.81
C SER A 76 -32.84 -77.67 -8.76
N VAL A 77 -31.62 -77.23 -9.13
CA VAL A 77 -30.82 -76.28 -8.34
C VAL A 77 -30.99 -74.84 -8.84
N PRO A 78 -30.81 -73.80 -8.00
CA PRO A 78 -31.15 -72.40 -8.31
C PRO A 78 -30.52 -71.82 -9.60
N TYR A 79 -29.41 -72.39 -10.06
CA TYR A 79 -28.67 -71.92 -11.23
C TYR A 79 -29.48 -72.01 -12.53
N ALA A 80 -30.41 -72.97 -12.65
CA ALA A 80 -31.26 -73.11 -13.84
C ALA A 80 -32.36 -72.05 -13.93
N LEU A 81 -32.82 -71.46 -12.80
CA LEU A 81 -33.93 -70.50 -12.79
C LEU A 81 -33.51 -69.08 -13.19
N HIS A 82 -32.30 -68.65 -12.82
CA HIS A 82 -31.81 -67.29 -13.07
C HIS A 82 -31.00 -67.12 -14.37
N ALA A 83 -30.65 -68.22 -15.05
CA ALA A 83 -29.90 -68.16 -16.31
C ALA A 83 -30.62 -67.32 -17.39
N LYS A 84 -31.96 -67.33 -17.42
CA LYS A 84 -32.76 -66.56 -18.38
C LYS A 84 -32.87 -65.07 -18.02
N THR A 85 -32.74 -64.71 -16.74
CA THR A 85 -32.79 -63.29 -16.30
C THR A 85 -31.48 -62.58 -16.59
N ALA A 86 -30.34 -63.28 -16.53
CA ALA A 86 -29.05 -62.74 -16.91
C ALA A 86 -28.94 -62.45 -18.42
N ASP A 87 -29.66 -63.21 -19.27
CA ASP A 87 -29.72 -62.99 -20.72
C ASP A 87 -30.48 -61.68 -21.10
N ALA A 88 -31.34 -61.19 -20.20
CA ALA A 88 -32.08 -59.93 -20.40
C ALA A 88 -31.25 -58.67 -20.12
N LEU A 89 -30.03 -58.80 -19.58
CA LEU A 89 -29.12 -57.68 -19.28
C LEU A 89 -27.96 -57.63 -20.29
N THR A 90 -28.29 -57.65 -21.58
CA THR A 90 -27.32 -57.70 -22.69
C THR A 90 -27.08 -56.36 -23.37
N GLU A 91 -27.73 -55.27 -22.91
CA GLU A 91 -27.53 -53.92 -23.42
C GLU A 91 -26.80 -53.02 -22.40
N GLU A 92 -25.96 -52.09 -22.91
CA GLU A 92 -25.23 -51.10 -22.13
C GLU A 92 -26.22 -50.15 -21.42
N ILE A 93 -26.15 -50.09 -20.08
CA ILE A 93 -26.97 -49.17 -19.30
C ILE A 93 -26.41 -47.76 -19.50
N ILE A 94 -27.10 -46.94 -20.28
CA ILE A 94 -26.76 -45.52 -20.41
C ILE A 94 -27.27 -44.79 -19.17
N GLU A 95 -26.37 -44.55 -18.21
CA GLU A 95 -26.58 -43.62 -17.11
C GLU A 95 -26.29 -42.18 -17.57
N SER A 96 -27.14 -41.24 -17.14
CA SER A 96 -26.91 -39.81 -17.37
C SER A 96 -26.63 -39.13 -16.05
N ASP A 97 -25.44 -38.57 -15.92
CA ASP A 97 -25.12 -37.72 -14.77
C ASP A 97 -26.03 -36.48 -14.73
N PRO A 98 -26.40 -36.00 -13.53
CA PRO A 98 -27.15 -34.76 -13.40
C PRO A 98 -26.33 -33.55 -13.85
N VAL A 99 -26.90 -32.73 -14.75
CA VAL A 99 -26.31 -31.46 -15.21
C VAL A 99 -26.75 -30.32 -14.28
N PHE A 100 -25.83 -29.76 -13.50
CA PHE A 100 -26.13 -28.69 -12.53
C PHE A 100 -26.10 -27.27 -13.15
N SER A 101 -26.81 -27.06 -14.26
CA SER A 101 -26.80 -25.77 -15.01
C SER A 101 -27.34 -24.58 -14.23
N GLU A 102 -28.24 -24.81 -13.26
CA GLU A 102 -28.81 -23.77 -12.39
C GLU A 102 -27.96 -23.49 -11.14
N SER A 103 -26.84 -24.21 -10.95
CA SER A 103 -25.94 -23.94 -9.84
C SER A 103 -25.29 -22.56 -10.01
N PRO A 104 -25.19 -21.74 -8.94
CA PRO A 104 -24.37 -20.54 -8.96
C PRO A 104 -22.92 -20.80 -9.41
N ALA A 105 -22.41 -22.02 -9.21
CA ALA A 105 -21.09 -22.43 -9.68
C ALA A 105 -20.96 -22.48 -11.22
N ALA A 106 -22.06 -22.68 -11.95
CA ALA A 106 -22.08 -22.69 -13.42
C ALA A 106 -21.71 -21.32 -14.02
N ASN A 107 -21.86 -20.24 -13.25
CA ASN A 107 -21.50 -18.87 -13.67
C ASN A 107 -20.05 -18.50 -13.33
N ILE A 108 -19.28 -19.39 -12.71
CA ILE A 108 -17.86 -19.15 -12.43
C ILE A 108 -17.09 -19.36 -13.74
N THR A 109 -16.54 -18.28 -14.28
CA THR A 109 -15.71 -18.32 -15.48
C THR A 109 -14.23 -18.39 -15.11
N ASN A 110 -13.37 -18.72 -16.07
CA ASN A 110 -11.91 -18.61 -15.89
C ASN A 110 -11.47 -17.19 -15.51
N GLN A 111 -12.20 -16.15 -15.94
CA GLN A 111 -11.95 -14.77 -15.54
C GLN A 111 -12.26 -14.55 -14.05
N HIS A 112 -13.37 -15.11 -13.53
CA HIS A 112 -13.70 -15.04 -12.11
C HIS A 112 -12.61 -15.70 -11.24
N ILE A 113 -12.13 -16.87 -11.65
CA ILE A 113 -11.03 -17.57 -10.96
C ILE A 113 -9.75 -16.74 -10.99
N THR A 114 -9.45 -16.11 -12.12
CA THR A 114 -8.27 -15.24 -12.28
C THR A 114 -8.35 -14.01 -11.35
N ASN A 115 -9.51 -13.34 -11.31
CA ASN A 115 -9.73 -12.19 -10.44
C ASN A 115 -9.65 -12.57 -8.95
N ILE A 116 -10.15 -13.75 -8.54
CA ILE A 116 -10.07 -14.23 -7.15
C ILE A 116 -8.63 -14.55 -6.74
N ASN A 117 -7.84 -15.18 -7.62
CA ASN A 117 -6.43 -15.50 -7.33
C ASN A 117 -5.55 -14.25 -7.19
N ASN A 118 -5.98 -13.13 -7.77
CA ASN A 118 -5.28 -11.86 -7.73
C ASN A 118 -5.63 -11.02 -6.47
N LEU A 119 -6.59 -11.47 -5.65
CA LEU A 119 -6.96 -10.85 -4.38
C LEU A 119 -5.95 -11.15 -3.24
N SER A 120 -4.66 -10.99 -3.53
CA SER A 120 -3.56 -11.28 -2.60
C SER A 120 -3.31 -10.18 -1.55
N GLY A 121 -4.14 -9.12 -1.54
CA GLY A 121 -3.88 -7.90 -0.77
C GLY A 121 -2.75 -7.03 -1.33
N VAL A 122 -2.02 -7.52 -2.34
CA VAL A 122 -1.09 -6.78 -3.18
C VAL A 122 -1.79 -6.54 -4.51
N ASN A 123 -1.86 -5.27 -4.95
CA ASN A 123 -2.52 -4.96 -6.21
C ASN A 123 -1.69 -5.51 -7.38
N THR A 124 -2.16 -6.62 -7.95
CA THR A 124 -1.51 -7.33 -9.07
C THR A 124 -1.96 -6.83 -10.45
N GLY A 125 -2.63 -5.67 -10.50
CA GLY A 125 -3.15 -5.06 -11.73
C GLY A 125 -4.60 -5.44 -12.05
N ASP A 126 -5.24 -6.20 -11.16
CA ASP A 126 -6.66 -6.56 -11.19
C ASP A 126 -7.57 -5.50 -10.53
N GLN A 127 -6.98 -4.52 -9.83
CA GLN A 127 -7.70 -3.38 -9.25
C GLN A 127 -7.40 -2.10 -10.04
N ASP A 128 -8.44 -1.39 -10.44
CA ASP A 128 -8.33 -0.05 -11.00
C ASP A 128 -8.07 0.97 -9.88
N LEU A 129 -6.80 1.39 -9.73
CA LEU A 129 -6.39 2.47 -8.82
C LEU A 129 -6.04 3.76 -9.56
N SER A 130 -6.49 3.93 -10.80
CA SER A 130 -6.20 5.11 -11.62
C SER A 130 -6.61 6.44 -10.97
N LEU A 131 -7.58 6.39 -10.04
CA LEU A 131 -8.06 7.54 -9.25
C LEU A 131 -7.22 7.86 -8.01
N LEU A 132 -6.31 6.97 -7.59
CA LEU A 132 -5.42 7.20 -6.45
C LEU A 132 -4.04 7.66 -6.94
N ALA A 133 -3.44 8.60 -6.24
CA ALA A 133 -2.06 9.01 -6.52
C ALA A 133 -1.09 7.87 -6.19
N THR A 134 -0.18 7.56 -7.11
CA THR A 134 0.91 6.61 -6.85
C THR A 134 1.90 7.21 -5.85
N GLN A 135 2.68 6.36 -5.17
CA GLN A 135 3.72 6.84 -4.25
C GLN A 135 4.75 7.74 -4.97
N ALA A 136 5.02 7.46 -6.25
CA ALA A 136 5.84 8.30 -7.12
C ALA A 136 5.20 9.69 -7.34
N ALA A 137 3.92 9.74 -7.73
CA ALA A 137 3.21 11.00 -7.94
C ALA A 137 3.15 11.87 -6.67
N LEU A 138 3.02 11.23 -5.50
CA LEU A 138 3.13 11.92 -4.20
C LEU A 138 4.54 12.48 -3.96
N GLY A 139 5.58 11.70 -4.24
CA GLY A 139 6.98 12.14 -4.13
C GLY A 139 7.31 13.31 -5.06
N ASP A 140 6.80 13.28 -6.29
CA ASP A 140 6.96 14.35 -7.28
C ASP A 140 6.27 15.64 -6.79
N SER A 141 5.04 15.52 -6.29
CA SER A 141 4.27 16.65 -5.76
C SER A 141 4.97 17.31 -4.55
N ILE A 142 5.53 16.51 -3.63
CA ILE A 142 6.30 17.02 -2.49
C ILE A 142 7.58 17.71 -2.95
N SER A 143 8.25 17.17 -3.98
CA SER A 143 9.47 17.77 -4.53
C SER A 143 9.17 19.12 -5.18
N LEU A 144 8.05 19.22 -5.91
CA LEU A 144 7.58 20.47 -6.48
C LEU A 144 7.27 21.50 -5.40
N LEU A 145 6.49 21.15 -4.38
CA LEU A 145 6.18 22.04 -3.26
C LEU A 145 7.44 22.52 -2.54
N ARG A 146 8.44 21.66 -2.33
CA ARG A 146 9.73 22.06 -1.73
C ARG A 146 10.52 23.00 -2.63
N SER A 147 10.40 22.88 -3.94
CA SER A 147 11.06 23.77 -4.91
C SER A 147 10.40 25.15 -4.98
N GLU A 148 9.11 25.25 -4.64
CA GLU A 148 8.37 26.52 -4.57
C GLU A 148 8.68 27.34 -3.31
N ILE A 149 9.28 26.73 -2.28
CA ILE A 149 9.71 27.44 -1.08
C ILE A 149 10.88 28.35 -1.44
N LYS A 150 10.64 29.66 -1.43
CA LYS A 150 11.68 30.65 -1.69
C LYS A 150 12.73 30.59 -0.58
N LYS A 151 13.98 30.43 -0.99
CA LYS A 151 15.15 30.54 -0.12
C LYS A 151 15.99 31.75 -0.51
N TYR A 152 16.65 32.30 0.48
CA TYR A 152 17.51 33.47 0.40
C TYR A 152 18.92 33.10 0.85
N ALA A 153 19.90 33.78 0.28
CA ALA A 153 21.30 33.70 0.64
C ALA A 153 21.84 35.10 0.96
N ILE A 154 22.93 35.13 1.73
CA ILE A 154 23.67 36.37 2.00
C ILE A 154 24.13 36.98 0.67
N GLY A 155 23.81 38.27 0.46
CA GLY A 155 24.07 39.00 -0.77
C GLY A 155 22.89 39.08 -1.73
N ASP A 156 21.79 38.38 -1.48
CA ASP A 156 20.58 38.56 -2.28
C ASP A 156 20.03 39.98 -2.11
N TYR A 157 19.66 40.63 -3.21
CA TYR A 157 18.83 41.83 -3.19
C TYR A 157 17.36 41.42 -3.17
N ALA A 158 16.77 41.46 -1.98
CA ALA A 158 15.40 41.03 -1.74
C ALA A 158 14.81 41.81 -0.57
N GLN A 159 13.48 41.79 -0.44
CA GLN A 159 12.82 42.29 0.77
C GLN A 159 13.15 43.78 1.05
N GLY A 160 13.41 44.57 0.01
CA GLY A 160 13.76 45.99 0.10
C GLY A 160 15.21 46.31 0.48
N GLY A 161 16.09 45.31 0.58
CA GLY A 161 17.48 45.53 1.01
C GLY A 161 18.44 44.42 0.59
N VAL A 162 19.64 44.44 1.17
CA VAL A 162 20.64 43.37 0.98
C VAL A 162 20.57 42.40 2.14
N VAL A 163 20.33 41.13 1.84
CA VAL A 163 20.36 40.04 2.83
C VAL A 163 21.77 39.91 3.40
N PHE A 164 21.93 40.10 4.72
CA PHE A 164 23.23 39.96 5.40
C PHE A 164 23.24 38.83 6.44
N TRP A 165 22.07 38.31 6.81
CA TRP A 165 21.92 37.15 7.68
C TRP A 165 20.67 36.36 7.28
N VAL A 166 20.76 35.03 7.30
CA VAL A 166 19.64 34.10 7.06
C VAL A 166 19.70 32.97 8.07
N ASP A 167 18.53 32.44 8.44
CA ASP A 167 18.44 31.26 9.30
C ASP A 167 18.82 29.96 8.55
N GLU A 168 18.84 28.83 9.27
CA GLU A 168 19.19 27.52 8.70
C GLU A 168 18.21 27.04 7.60
N THR A 169 16.98 27.56 7.60
CA THR A 169 15.97 27.21 6.60
C THR A 169 16.15 27.98 5.30
N GLY A 170 16.80 29.15 5.38
CA GLY A 170 16.96 30.10 4.29
C GLY A 170 15.69 30.89 3.97
N GLN A 171 14.63 30.78 4.78
CA GLN A 171 13.35 31.45 4.52
C GLN A 171 13.21 32.76 5.29
N HIS A 172 13.88 32.86 6.44
CA HIS A 172 13.85 34.05 7.29
C HIS A 172 15.24 34.63 7.45
N GLY A 173 15.29 35.94 7.66
CA GLY A 173 16.56 36.63 7.76
C GLY A 173 16.46 38.11 8.08
N LEU A 174 17.61 38.77 7.93
CA LEU A 174 17.74 40.22 8.07
C LEU A 174 18.28 40.81 6.76
N VAL A 175 17.68 41.91 6.35
CA VAL A 175 18.21 42.75 5.26
C VAL A 175 18.64 44.11 5.79
N CYS A 176 19.67 44.66 5.16
CA CYS A 176 20.17 46.00 5.37
C CYS A 176 19.66 46.93 4.27
N ALA A 177 19.29 48.16 4.62
CA ALA A 177 18.91 49.19 3.65
C ALA A 177 20.06 49.45 2.67
N ILE A 178 19.72 49.76 1.41
CA ILE A 178 20.73 50.10 0.40
C ILE A 178 21.21 51.55 0.50
N GLU A 179 20.47 52.43 1.17
CA GLU A 179 20.77 53.87 1.29
C GLU A 179 21.42 54.21 2.64
N GLU A 180 22.32 55.19 2.64
CA GLU A 180 22.87 55.78 3.86
C GLU A 180 21.94 56.87 4.39
N LEU A 181 21.62 56.83 5.69
CA LEU A 181 20.87 57.92 6.32
C LEU A 181 21.80 59.03 6.77
N TYR A 182 21.27 60.25 6.90
CA TYR A 182 22.04 61.37 7.42
C TYR A 182 22.43 61.11 8.89
N PRO A 183 23.63 61.53 9.31
CA PRO A 183 24.08 61.24 10.66
C PRO A 183 23.32 62.09 11.67
N THR A 184 22.97 61.50 12.80
CA THR A 184 22.26 62.20 13.89
C THR A 184 22.72 61.69 15.26
N THR A 185 22.18 62.28 16.31
CA THR A 185 22.44 61.87 17.69
C THR A 185 21.55 60.68 18.08
N TRP A 186 21.89 60.01 19.17
CA TRP A 186 21.02 59.02 19.80
C TRP A 186 19.97 59.69 20.73
N TYR A 187 20.03 61.02 20.85
CA TYR A 187 19.43 61.81 21.90
C TYR A 187 18.19 62.58 21.41
N ALA A 188 17.09 62.44 22.14
CA ALA A 188 15.82 63.11 21.83
C ALA A 188 15.59 64.40 22.65
N GLY A 189 16.64 65.03 23.19
CA GLY A 189 16.51 66.32 23.90
C GLY A 189 16.56 66.26 25.42
N THR A 190 16.33 65.09 26.03
CA THR A 190 16.45 64.89 27.48
C THR A 190 17.26 63.63 27.81
N ASN A 191 18.15 63.71 28.80
CA ASN A 191 18.95 62.56 29.23
C ASN A 191 18.09 61.61 30.07
N GLY A 192 18.14 60.32 29.75
CA GLY A 192 17.48 59.27 30.53
C GLY A 192 17.82 57.87 30.04
N SER A 193 17.42 56.87 30.83
CA SER A 193 17.62 55.46 30.49
C SER A 193 16.43 54.93 29.71
N THR A 194 16.73 54.37 28.55
CA THR A 194 15.76 53.71 27.67
C THR A 194 15.58 52.23 28.00
N HIS A 195 16.55 51.63 28.73
CA HIS A 195 16.63 50.19 29.00
C HIS A 195 16.72 49.31 27.74
N ALA A 196 16.98 49.90 26.58
CA ALA A 196 17.21 49.17 25.33
C ALA A 196 18.62 48.54 25.34
N ILE A 197 18.79 47.44 26.08
CA ILE A 197 20.08 46.78 26.30
C ILE A 197 20.16 45.39 25.65
N GLY A 198 19.11 44.95 24.94
CA GLY A 198 19.06 43.65 24.29
C GLY A 198 20.12 43.53 23.21
N ASP A 199 20.72 42.36 23.06
CA ASP A 199 21.73 42.13 22.03
C ASP A 199 21.67 40.70 21.49
N GLY A 200 21.71 40.56 20.18
CA GLY A 200 21.49 39.31 19.46
C GLY A 200 20.71 39.53 18.16
N VAL A 201 20.58 38.48 17.35
CA VAL A 201 19.72 38.52 16.16
C VAL A 201 18.28 38.85 16.58
N TYR A 202 17.65 39.78 15.89
CA TYR A 202 16.31 40.34 16.12
C TYR A 202 16.17 41.29 17.32
N ALA A 203 17.21 41.49 18.14
CA ALA A 203 17.12 42.36 19.31
C ALA A 203 16.94 43.84 18.94
N GLY A 204 17.43 44.27 17.77
CA GLY A 204 17.37 45.66 17.35
C GLY A 204 15.96 46.21 17.20
N LYS A 205 14.99 45.36 16.83
CA LYS A 205 13.60 45.74 16.63
C LYS A 205 12.94 46.17 17.94
N ASP A 206 13.07 45.33 18.97
CA ASP A 206 12.52 45.61 20.30
C ASP A 206 13.24 46.78 20.95
N ASN A 207 14.57 46.83 20.83
CA ASN A 207 15.36 47.97 21.31
C ASN A 207 14.90 49.28 20.67
N THR A 208 14.75 49.33 19.34
CA THR A 208 14.30 50.54 18.63
C THR A 208 12.96 51.02 19.14
N THR A 209 12.02 50.09 19.34
CA THR A 209 10.70 50.38 19.91
C THR A 209 10.80 50.92 21.34
N LEU A 210 11.63 50.29 22.18
CA LEU A 210 11.87 50.73 23.56
C LEU A 210 12.52 52.12 23.63
N ILE A 211 13.50 52.42 22.77
CA ILE A 211 14.15 53.74 22.70
C ILE A 211 13.11 54.82 22.41
N ILE A 212 12.25 54.59 21.43
CA ILE A 212 11.21 55.56 21.04
C ILE A 212 10.19 55.75 22.17
N ALA A 213 9.67 54.65 22.73
CA ALA A 213 8.72 54.71 23.83
C ALA A 213 9.29 55.40 25.09
N ALA A 214 10.56 55.12 25.40
CA ALA A 214 11.24 55.74 26.53
C ALA A 214 11.46 57.24 26.30
N HIS A 215 11.92 57.67 25.13
CA HIS A 215 12.11 59.09 24.82
C HIS A 215 10.80 59.87 24.88
N LEU A 216 9.69 59.30 24.40
CA LEU A 216 8.36 59.90 24.55
C LEU A 216 7.95 60.10 26.02
N SER A 217 8.46 59.27 26.93
CA SER A 217 8.17 59.34 28.37
C SER A 217 9.13 60.25 29.14
N ILE A 218 10.42 60.26 28.76
CA ILE A 218 11.49 61.05 29.41
C ILE A 218 11.41 62.52 28.96
N GLY A 219 11.13 62.76 27.68
CA GLY A 219 11.05 64.08 27.06
C GLY A 219 11.68 64.06 25.68
N ASP A 220 10.84 64.15 24.64
CA ASP A 220 11.19 64.22 23.23
C ASP A 220 11.05 65.67 22.71
N ASN A 221 12.14 66.24 22.21
CA ASN A 221 12.18 67.59 21.65
C ASN A 221 11.68 67.67 20.18
N GLY A 222 11.24 66.55 19.61
CA GLY A 222 10.72 66.45 18.25
C GLY A 222 11.78 66.31 17.17
N ASN A 223 13.07 66.36 17.52
CA ASN A 223 14.15 66.17 16.56
C ASN A 223 14.33 64.68 16.23
N MET A 224 14.81 64.40 15.02
CA MET A 224 15.17 63.03 14.63
C MET A 224 16.43 62.57 15.35
N TYR A 225 16.35 61.37 15.93
CA TYR A 225 17.47 60.65 16.53
C TYR A 225 17.59 59.26 15.87
N ALA A 226 18.74 58.62 16.03
CA ALA A 226 19.12 57.41 15.30
C ALA A 226 18.01 56.35 15.21
N ALA A 227 17.41 55.98 16.35
CA ALA A 227 16.35 54.96 16.39
C ALA A 227 15.07 55.40 15.65
N ARG A 228 14.62 56.64 15.85
CA ARG A 228 13.45 57.17 15.12
C ARG A 228 13.72 57.32 13.63
N LEU A 229 14.94 57.72 13.26
CA LEU A 229 15.35 57.86 11.88
C LEU A 229 15.28 56.51 11.13
N CYS A 230 15.70 55.41 11.77
CA CYS A 230 15.51 54.07 11.21
C CYS A 230 14.05 53.61 11.22
N PHE A 231 13.29 53.94 12.27
CA PHE A 231 11.89 53.53 12.41
C PHE A 231 10.95 54.22 11.40
N ASP A 232 11.20 55.50 11.11
CA ASP A 232 10.41 56.30 10.16
C ASP A 232 10.89 56.09 8.70
N TYR A 233 11.94 55.30 8.47
CA TYR A 233 12.47 55.03 7.14
C TYR A 233 11.50 54.18 6.31
N LEU A 234 11.26 54.61 5.06
CA LEU A 234 10.41 53.93 4.09
C LEU A 234 11.21 53.68 2.82
N PHE A 235 11.14 52.46 2.30
CA PHE A 235 11.77 52.11 1.03
C PHE A 235 10.74 51.49 0.08
N ASN A 236 10.68 52.02 -1.15
CA ASN A 236 9.73 51.57 -2.17
C ASN A 236 10.44 50.76 -3.25
N GLN A 237 9.97 49.55 -3.50
CA GLN A 237 10.48 48.69 -4.57
C GLN A 237 9.32 47.89 -5.17
N ASN A 238 9.13 48.02 -6.49
CA ASN A 238 8.11 47.28 -7.24
C ASN A 238 6.70 47.38 -6.62
N ASP A 239 6.25 48.59 -6.30
CA ASP A 239 4.96 48.88 -5.66
C ASP A 239 4.79 48.31 -4.23
N ILE A 240 5.86 47.78 -3.62
CA ILE A 240 5.89 47.37 -2.21
C ILE A 240 6.58 48.45 -1.40
N VAL A 241 5.92 48.90 -0.34
CA VAL A 241 6.45 49.82 0.67
C VAL A 241 6.99 49.00 1.84
N TYR A 242 8.29 49.06 2.09
CA TYR A 242 8.94 48.49 3.28
C TYR A 242 9.11 49.58 4.32
N GLY A 243 8.41 49.47 5.46
CA GLY A 243 8.37 50.49 6.52
C GLY A 243 8.53 49.94 7.94
N ASP A 244 8.95 48.69 8.07
CA ASP A 244 9.19 47.98 9.34
C ASP A 244 10.68 47.94 9.69
N TRP A 245 11.40 49.00 9.34
CA TRP A 245 12.83 49.14 9.56
C TRP A 245 13.17 49.54 11.00
N PHE A 246 14.35 49.17 11.46
CA PHE A 246 14.80 49.43 12.82
C PHE A 246 16.32 49.62 12.92
N LEU A 247 16.76 50.23 14.02
CA LEU A 247 18.18 50.43 14.32
C LEU A 247 18.77 49.10 14.82
N PRO A 248 19.85 48.57 14.20
CA PRO A 248 20.41 47.27 14.54
C PRO A 248 20.98 47.23 15.96
N SER A 249 20.90 46.06 16.63
CA SER A 249 21.66 45.77 17.86
C SER A 249 23.16 45.71 17.56
N LYS A 250 24.02 45.68 18.58
CA LYS A 250 25.47 45.51 18.37
C LYS A 250 25.79 44.25 17.58
N HIS A 251 25.19 43.12 17.94
CA HIS A 251 25.35 41.85 17.27
C HIS A 251 24.94 41.93 15.79
N GLU A 252 23.77 42.51 15.49
CA GLU A 252 23.29 42.69 14.12
C GLU A 252 24.22 43.62 13.33
N SER A 253 24.68 44.72 13.93
CA SER A 253 25.66 45.61 13.33
C SER A 253 27.00 44.90 13.06
N THR A 254 27.48 44.05 13.97
CA THR A 254 28.67 43.24 13.75
C THR A 254 28.50 42.31 12.56
N LEU A 255 27.35 41.65 12.41
CA LEU A 255 27.05 40.82 11.24
C LEU A 255 27.05 41.65 9.94
N MET A 256 26.45 42.84 9.96
CA MET A 256 26.49 43.76 8.82
C MET A 256 27.93 44.12 8.42
N ILE A 257 28.75 44.54 9.38
CA ILE A 257 30.15 44.94 9.08
C ILE A 257 31.00 43.75 8.62
N GLN A 258 30.78 42.54 9.15
CA GLN A 258 31.42 41.32 8.64
C GLN A 258 31.04 41.01 7.18
N LYS A 259 29.88 41.47 6.72
CA LYS A 259 29.39 41.33 5.33
C LYS A 259 29.47 42.61 4.52
N LYS A 260 30.17 43.66 5.03
CA LYS A 260 30.26 45.01 4.45
C LYS A 260 30.57 44.99 2.96
N GLU A 261 31.54 44.19 2.51
CA GLU A 261 31.91 44.15 1.09
C GLU A 261 30.79 43.65 0.18
N ILE A 262 30.09 42.59 0.60
CA ILE A 262 28.94 42.06 -0.14
C ILE A 262 27.80 43.08 -0.14
N ILE A 263 27.52 43.69 1.02
CA ILE A 263 26.48 44.72 1.15
C ILE A 263 26.78 45.91 0.25
N ASN A 264 28.02 46.42 0.28
CA ASN A 264 28.45 47.55 -0.54
C ASN A 264 28.27 47.26 -2.03
N GLN A 265 28.76 46.10 -2.49
CA GLN A 265 28.64 45.72 -3.89
C GLN A 265 27.17 45.68 -4.34
N VAL A 266 26.30 45.04 -3.55
CA VAL A 266 24.89 44.87 -3.92
C VAL A 266 24.13 46.18 -3.79
N ALA A 267 24.38 46.98 -2.75
CA ALA A 267 23.73 48.28 -2.57
C ALA A 267 24.05 49.22 -3.74
N ILE A 268 25.34 49.37 -4.11
CA ILE A 268 25.76 50.19 -5.24
C ILE A 268 25.12 49.70 -6.55
N ALA A 269 25.11 48.39 -6.79
CA ALA A 269 24.52 47.81 -8.00
C ALA A 269 23.02 48.10 -8.14
N HIS A 270 22.34 48.43 -7.04
CA HIS A 270 20.91 48.74 -6.99
C HIS A 270 20.64 50.23 -6.69
N GLY A 271 21.63 51.10 -6.89
CA GLY A 271 21.47 52.56 -6.81
C GLY A 271 21.57 53.15 -5.41
N GLY A 272 21.99 52.37 -4.42
CA GLY A 272 22.27 52.81 -3.07
C GLY A 272 23.74 53.16 -2.82
N ASP A 273 24.11 53.23 -1.54
CA ASP A 273 25.38 53.73 -1.05
C ASP A 273 26.22 52.63 -0.40
N ALA A 274 27.55 52.74 -0.52
CA ALA A 274 28.48 51.99 0.30
C ALA A 274 28.46 52.48 1.75
N PHE A 275 28.78 51.60 2.70
CA PHE A 275 29.14 52.01 4.05
C PHE A 275 30.31 52.99 4.01
N LEU A 276 30.12 54.11 4.71
CA LEU A 276 31.17 55.09 4.98
C LEU A 276 32.03 54.65 6.16
N ASP A 277 33.31 55.00 6.15
CA ASP A 277 34.32 54.68 7.17
C ASP A 277 34.17 55.57 8.42
N GLU A 278 33.02 55.45 9.06
CA GLU A 278 32.61 56.22 10.24
C GLU A 278 32.01 55.31 11.33
N PHE A 279 31.62 55.91 12.47
CA PHE A 279 30.90 55.22 13.53
C PHE A 279 29.39 55.18 13.28
N TYR A 280 28.81 54.00 13.45
CA TYR A 280 27.37 53.77 13.33
C TYR A 280 26.79 53.49 14.70
N TRP A 281 25.69 54.17 15.01
CA TRP A 281 24.90 53.88 16.20
C TRP A 281 24.32 52.48 16.12
N THR A 282 24.30 51.83 17.27
CA THR A 282 23.50 50.63 17.52
C THR A 282 22.32 51.00 18.41
N SER A 283 21.33 50.12 18.48
CA SER A 283 20.18 50.27 19.37
C SER A 283 20.46 49.87 20.83
N VAL A 284 21.72 49.59 21.18
CA VAL A 284 22.09 49.15 22.52
C VAL A 284 22.57 50.33 23.36
N GLU A 285 21.82 50.65 24.42
CA GLU A 285 22.22 51.58 25.48
C GLU A 285 23.40 51.00 26.29
N TYR A 286 24.33 51.86 26.70
CA TYR A 286 25.41 51.43 27.58
C TYR A 286 24.91 51.34 29.03
N SER A 287 24.87 50.12 29.57
CA SER A 287 24.33 49.85 30.90
C SER A 287 25.11 50.52 32.05
N GLY A 288 26.38 50.86 31.84
CA GLY A 288 27.21 51.54 32.84
C GLY A 288 26.96 53.05 32.94
N ASN A 289 26.32 53.67 31.94
CA ASN A 289 26.01 55.10 31.94
C ASN A 289 24.88 55.39 30.94
N ASN A 290 23.71 55.80 31.45
CA ASN A 290 22.51 56.08 30.67
C ASN A 290 22.64 57.29 29.72
N THR A 291 23.73 58.04 29.75
CA THR A 291 24.04 59.10 28.76
C THR A 291 24.83 58.59 27.56
N MET A 292 25.15 57.29 27.51
CA MET A 292 25.97 56.70 26.46
C MET A 292 25.25 55.54 25.76
N ALA A 293 25.55 55.34 24.49
CA ALA A 293 25.07 54.21 23.69
C ALA A 293 26.23 53.61 22.90
N TRP A 294 26.06 52.36 22.47
CA TRP A 294 27.08 51.66 21.72
C TRP A 294 27.12 52.08 20.26
N VAL A 295 28.34 52.18 19.72
CA VAL A 295 28.64 52.40 18.31
C VAL A 295 29.54 51.29 17.80
N ILE A 296 29.46 51.02 16.50
CA ILE A 296 30.42 50.19 15.78
C ILE A 296 31.19 51.04 14.79
N ASN A 297 32.50 50.81 14.67
CA ASN A 297 33.32 51.41 13.63
C ASN A 297 33.17 50.60 12.33
N ALA A 298 32.69 51.21 11.25
CA ALA A 298 32.53 50.51 9.98
C ALA A 298 33.84 50.20 9.24
N VAL A 299 34.97 50.72 9.71
CA VAL A 299 36.31 50.40 9.17
C VAL A 299 36.75 49.00 9.58
N ASP A 300 36.68 48.69 10.88
CA ASP A 300 37.29 47.50 11.46
C ASP A 300 36.33 46.63 12.29
N GLY A 301 35.07 47.07 12.45
CA GLY A 301 34.05 46.38 13.24
C GLY A 301 34.24 46.51 14.75
N SER A 302 35.15 47.37 15.23
CA SER A 302 35.36 47.58 16.66
C SER A 302 34.15 48.22 17.32
N LEU A 303 33.76 47.67 18.47
CA LEU A 303 32.67 48.20 19.29
C LEU A 303 33.22 49.17 20.35
N SER A 304 32.56 50.31 20.50
CA SER A 304 32.82 51.27 21.57
C SER A 304 31.52 51.96 22.00
N TYR A 305 31.61 52.94 22.89
CA TYR A 305 30.45 53.71 23.34
C TYR A 305 30.71 55.21 23.18
N ALA A 306 29.65 55.95 22.87
CA ALA A 306 29.70 57.39 22.65
C ALA A 306 28.58 58.09 23.41
N TYR A 307 28.77 59.38 23.71
CA TYR A 307 27.75 60.16 24.41
C TYR A 307 26.58 60.42 23.48
N LYS A 308 25.37 60.09 23.94
CA LYS A 308 24.14 60.18 23.15
C LYS A 308 23.90 61.59 22.63
N ASN A 309 24.18 62.61 23.45
CA ASN A 309 23.84 64.02 23.21
C ASN A 309 24.94 64.85 22.54
N ASN A 310 26.20 64.39 22.60
CA ASN A 310 27.35 65.16 22.13
C ASN A 310 28.02 64.54 20.88
N ASN A 311 27.65 63.31 20.52
CA ASN A 311 28.16 62.63 19.33
C ASN A 311 27.06 62.50 18.28
N VAL A 312 27.45 62.75 17.04
CA VAL A 312 26.65 62.52 15.84
C VAL A 312 27.25 61.27 15.16
N GLY A 313 26.40 60.31 14.84
CA GLY A 313 26.79 59.03 14.27
C GLY A 313 25.81 58.61 13.18
N ARG A 314 26.26 57.69 12.32
CA ARG A 314 25.43 57.17 11.23
C ARG A 314 24.49 56.08 11.72
N SER A 315 23.51 55.74 10.90
CA SER A 315 22.61 54.63 11.17
C SER A 315 22.22 54.03 9.83
N ARG A 316 22.35 52.71 9.72
CA ARG A 316 21.90 51.99 8.53
C ARG A 316 20.78 51.05 8.94
N PRO A 317 19.52 51.33 8.54
CA PRO A 317 18.38 50.55 8.98
C PRO A 317 18.47 49.09 8.53
N ILE A 318 17.92 48.21 9.36
CA ILE A 318 17.70 46.80 8.99
C ILE A 318 16.24 46.43 9.19
N ARG A 319 15.80 45.36 8.53
CA ARG A 319 14.47 44.76 8.76
C ARG A 319 14.55 43.24 8.68
N ALA A 320 13.56 42.58 9.28
CA ALA A 320 13.40 41.13 9.23
C ALA A 320 12.44 40.71 8.11
N PHE A 321 12.61 39.50 7.60
CA PHE A 321 11.69 38.84 6.66
C PHE A 321 11.53 37.36 7.02
#